data_AF-A0A2C6KEJ8-F1
#
_entry.id   AF-A0A2C6KEJ8-F1
#
_cell.length_a   1.000
_cell.length_b   1.000
_cell.length_c   1.000
_cell.angle_alpha   90.00
_cell.angle_beta   90.00
_cell.angle_gamma   90.00
#
_symmetry.space_group_name_H-M   'P 1'
#
loop_
_entity.id
_entity.type
_entity.pdbx_description
1 polymer ?
#
loop_
_entity_poly.entity_id
_entity_poly.type
_entity_poly.pdbx_seq_one_letter_code
_entity_poly.pdbx_strand_id
1 'polypeptide(L)'
;MQQASCLPQVIPVRKPRPGRPEKEPSEKTGEKVLDALEVIESGKVEMVINVPDSLNSRAISNGYLIRRTAIDCGVLLLTDIKVASLFVEALQKKQTKEAQGRSFWEIRSWDTYWPRK
;
A
#
# COMPACT_ATOMS: atom_id res chain seq x y z
N MET A 1 -18.83 30.70 -19.78
CA MET A 1 -18.14 29.39 -19.89
C MET A 1 -17.08 29.33 -18.81
N GLN A 2 -17.36 28.63 -17.70
CA GLN A 2 -16.41 28.48 -16.59
C GLN A 2 -15.61 27.19 -16.80
N GLN A 3 -14.31 27.34 -17.00
CA GLN A 3 -13.37 26.22 -17.03
C GLN A 3 -13.18 25.73 -15.59
N ALA A 4 -13.62 24.50 -15.32
CA ALA A 4 -13.29 23.81 -14.08
C ALA A 4 -11.82 23.39 -14.13
N SER A 5 -10.96 24.10 -13.40
CA SER A 5 -9.56 23.73 -13.20
C SER A 5 -9.50 22.53 -12.26
N CYS A 6 -9.21 21.36 -12.83
CA CYS A 6 -8.93 20.15 -12.06
C CYS A 6 -7.54 20.30 -11.43
N LEU A 7 -7.48 20.69 -10.16
CA LEU A 7 -6.23 20.69 -9.41
C LEU A 7 -5.86 19.24 -9.05
N PRO A 8 -4.61 18.80 -9.26
CA PRO A 8 -4.18 17.48 -8.82
C PRO A 8 -4.23 17.46 -7.29
N GLN A 9 -5.11 16.63 -6.74
CA GLN A 9 -5.17 16.36 -5.30
C GLN A 9 -3.87 15.66 -4.91
N VAL A 10 -2.88 16.43 -4.43
CA VAL A 10 -1.64 15.90 -3.89
C VAL A 10 -2.01 15.16 -2.61
N ILE A 11 -1.98 13.83 -2.64
CA ILE A 11 -2.16 13.02 -1.43
C ILE A 11 -0.93 13.27 -0.56
N PRO A 12 -1.08 13.84 0.65
CA PRO A 12 0.06 14.11 1.51
C PRO A 12 0.60 12.77 2.05
N VAL A 13 1.66 12.27 1.43
CA VAL A 13 2.41 11.13 1.96
C VAL A 13 3.11 11.62 3.24
N ARG A 14 2.69 11.10 4.39
CA ARG A 14 3.39 11.35 5.66
C ARG A 14 4.83 10.88 5.48
N LYS A 15 5.80 11.80 5.58
CA LYS A 15 7.22 11.44 5.52
C LYS A 15 7.52 10.40 6.62
N PRO A 16 8.26 9.31 6.31
CA PRO A 16 8.70 8.40 7.36
C PRO A 16 9.54 9.19 8.36
N ARG A 17 9.24 9.03 9.66
CA ARG A 17 9.99 9.72 10.72
C ARG A 17 11.46 9.26 10.65
N PRO A 18 12.46 10.16 10.79
CA PRO A 18 13.85 9.75 10.82
C PRO A 18 14.09 8.74 11.93
N GLY A 19 14.83 7.67 11.63
CA GLY A 19 15.10 6.56 12.53
C GLY A 19 15.66 7.03 13.87
N ARG A 20 14.97 6.68 14.96
CA ARG A 20 15.44 6.89 16.33
C ARG A 20 16.38 5.72 16.68
N PRO A 21 17.54 5.97 17.32
CA PRO A 21 18.40 4.87 17.77
C PRO A 21 17.61 3.97 18.73
N GLU A 22 17.67 2.66 18.51
CA GLU A 22 17.03 1.65 19.35
C GLU A 22 17.50 1.85 20.80
N LYS A 23 16.56 2.19 21.69
CA LYS A 23 16.79 2.24 23.14
C LYS A 23 15.89 1.21 23.80
N GLU A 24 16.52 0.28 24.51
CA GLU A 24 15.94 -0.59 25.53
C GLU A 24 15.25 0.24 26.66
N PRO A 25 14.28 -0.34 27.38
CA PRO A 25 13.04 0.36 27.72
C PRO A 25 13.11 1.12 29.05
N SER A 26 13.01 2.45 29.00
CA SER A 26 12.58 3.26 30.14
C SER A 26 11.69 4.43 29.74
N GLU A 27 10.48 4.40 30.32
CA GLU A 27 9.55 5.50 30.63
C GLU A 27 8.83 6.25 29.48
N LYS A 28 7.64 5.69 29.18
CA LYS A 28 6.32 6.32 29.01
C LYS A 28 6.30 7.86 28.81
N THR A 29 6.15 8.26 27.54
CA THR A 29 5.41 9.48 27.15
C THR A 29 4.27 9.03 26.23
N GLY A 30 3.02 9.39 26.57
CA GLY A 30 1.79 8.82 26.03
C GLY A 30 1.45 9.18 24.58
N GLU A 31 2.22 8.70 23.60
CA GLU A 31 1.65 8.34 22.30
C GLU A 31 1.22 6.87 22.40
N LYS A 32 -0.10 6.58 22.40
CA LYS A 32 -0.56 5.20 22.20
C LYS A 32 -0.04 4.76 20.83
N VAL A 33 1.01 3.94 20.84
CA VAL A 33 1.44 3.23 19.64
C VAL A 33 0.25 2.37 19.23
N LEU A 34 -0.38 2.70 18.11
CA LEU A 34 -1.49 1.92 17.58
C LEU A 34 -0.95 0.55 17.20
N ASP A 35 -1.55 -0.49 17.75
CA ASP A 35 -1.22 -1.84 17.36
C ASP A 35 -1.76 -2.13 15.95
N ALA A 36 -0.94 -2.78 15.13
CA ALA A 36 -1.31 -3.05 13.73
C ALA A 36 -2.56 -3.94 13.66
N LEU A 37 -2.68 -4.88 14.59
CA LEU A 37 -3.83 -5.79 14.70
C LEU A 37 -5.12 -5.01 14.97
N GLU A 38 -5.11 -4.13 15.99
CA GLU A 38 -6.28 -3.29 16.32
C GLU A 38 -6.72 -2.41 15.14
N VAL A 39 -5.78 -1.88 14.35
CA VAL A 39 -6.09 -1.02 13.19
C VAL A 39 -6.75 -1.83 12.06
N ILE A 40 -6.30 -3.07 11.85
CA ILE A 40 -6.86 -3.99 10.86
C ILE A 40 -8.26 -4.44 11.30
N GLU A 41 -8.39 -4.91 12.54
CA GLU A 41 -9.66 -5.40 13.10
C GLU A 41 -10.73 -4.29 13.17
N SER A 42 -10.32 -3.05 13.44
CA SER A 42 -11.23 -1.91 13.42
C SER A 42 -11.60 -1.41 12.03
N GLY A 43 -11.09 -2.04 10.96
CA GLY A 43 -11.42 -1.69 9.58
C GLY A 43 -10.93 -0.30 9.15
N LYS A 44 -9.92 0.26 9.83
CA LYS A 44 -9.39 1.60 9.55
C LYS A 44 -8.43 1.64 8.35
N VAL A 45 -8.05 0.46 7.84
CA VAL A 45 -7.15 0.30 6.71
C VAL A 45 -7.76 -0.64 5.68
N GLU A 46 -7.59 -0.30 4.41
CA GLU A 46 -8.09 -1.10 3.27
C GLU A 46 -6.97 -1.97 2.66
N MET A 47 -5.72 -1.74 3.06
CA MET A 47 -4.55 -2.44 2.54
C MET A 47 -3.42 -2.52 3.58
N VAL A 48 -2.74 -3.67 3.62
CA VAL A 48 -1.58 -3.98 4.45
C VAL A 48 -0.41 -4.37 3.57
N ILE A 49 0.77 -3.83 3.85
CA ILE A 49 2.04 -4.23 3.23
C ILE A 49 2.94 -4.78 4.34
N ASN A 50 3.20 -6.10 4.34
CA ASN A 50 4.02 -6.77 5.34
C ASN A 50 5.15 -7.58 4.69
N VAL A 51 6.35 -6.99 4.66
CA VAL A 51 7.54 -7.62 4.09
C VAL A 51 8.25 -8.43 5.19
N PRO A 52 8.35 -9.76 5.06
CA PRO A 52 9.00 -10.58 6.08
C PRO A 52 10.50 -10.31 6.12
N ASP A 53 11.05 -10.13 7.31
CA ASP A 53 12.49 -10.14 7.57
C ASP A 53 12.86 -11.46 8.25
N SER A 54 13.80 -12.20 7.66
CA SER A 54 14.18 -13.55 8.09
C SER A 54 15.11 -13.57 9.31
N LEU A 55 15.59 -12.41 9.76
CA LEU A 55 16.65 -12.33 10.78
C LEU A 55 16.16 -12.40 12.22
N ASN A 56 14.86 -12.20 12.49
CA ASN A 56 14.33 -12.11 13.85
C ASN A 56 13.09 -13.00 14.07
N SER A 57 13.20 -13.99 14.95
CA SER A 57 12.11 -14.93 15.28
C SER A 57 10.85 -14.25 15.81
N ARG A 58 10.99 -13.16 16.58
CA ARG A 58 9.86 -12.38 17.11
C ARG A 58 9.16 -11.59 15.98
N ALA A 59 9.92 -11.13 14.99
CA ALA A 59 9.38 -10.49 13.79
C ALA A 59 8.63 -11.49 12.89
N ILE A 60 9.08 -12.75 12.82
CA ILE A 60 8.36 -13.82 12.11
C ILE A 60 6.98 -14.06 12.75
N SER A 61 6.92 -14.19 14.07
CA SER A 61 5.66 -14.43 14.80
C SER A 61 4.68 -13.27 14.66
N ASN A 62 5.13 -12.03 14.88
CA ASN A 62 4.25 -10.87 14.73
C ASN A 62 3.82 -10.65 13.27
N GLY A 63 4.75 -10.87 12.33
CA GLY A 63 4.46 -10.81 10.91
C GLY A 63 3.40 -11.83 10.49
N TYR A 64 3.42 -13.04 11.06
CA TYR A 64 2.38 -14.04 10.83
C TYR A 64 1.00 -13.54 11.31
N LEU A 65 0.91 -13.02 12.54
CA LEU A 65 -0.35 -12.51 13.09
C LEU A 65 -0.95 -11.40 12.23
N ILE A 66 -0.12 -10.46 11.77
CA ILE A 66 -0.57 -9.37 10.89
C ILE A 66 -1.10 -9.90 9.57
N ARG A 67 -0.39 -10.84 8.92
CA ARG A 67 -0.85 -11.42 7.63
C ARG A 67 -2.15 -12.20 7.82
N ARG A 68 -2.26 -12.96 8.91
CA ARG A 68 -3.43 -13.77 9.20
C ARG A 68 -4.66 -12.90 9.44
N THR A 69 -4.52 -11.89 10.31
CA THR A 69 -5.58 -10.93 10.63
C THR A 69 -6.02 -10.15 9.39
N ALA A 70 -5.09 -9.71 8.54
CA ALA A 70 -5.43 -9.03 7.29
C ALA A 70 -6.31 -9.91 6.38
N ILE A 71 -5.94 -11.19 6.19
CA ILE A 71 -6.72 -12.14 5.39
C ILE A 71 -8.08 -12.41 6.04
N ASP A 72 -8.11 -12.63 7.35
CA ASP A 72 -9.34 -12.94 8.10
C ASP A 72 -10.34 -11.76 8.06
N CYS A 73 -9.84 -10.53 8.10
CA CYS A 73 -10.65 -9.32 7.94
C CYS A 73 -10.96 -8.94 6.49
N GLY A 74 -10.49 -9.72 5.49
CA GLY A 74 -10.70 -9.43 4.07
C GLY A 74 -9.96 -8.18 3.56
N VAL A 75 -8.90 -7.76 4.25
CA VAL A 75 -8.07 -6.60 3.90
C VAL A 75 -6.98 -7.04 2.92
N LEU A 76 -6.73 -6.23 1.88
CA LEU A 76 -5.71 -6.53 0.87
C LEU A 76 -4.31 -6.62 1.50
N LEU A 77 -3.54 -7.66 1.15
CA LEU A 77 -2.23 -7.92 1.71
C LEU A 77 -1.16 -8.06 0.61
N LEU A 78 -0.09 -7.26 0.70
CA LEU A 78 1.14 -7.44 -0.08
C LEU A 78 2.31 -7.86 0.81
N THR A 79 3.08 -8.84 0.36
CA THR A 79 4.22 -9.39 1.11
C THR A 79 5.58 -9.04 0.52
N ASP A 80 5.61 -8.44 -0.66
CA ASP A 80 6.84 -8.09 -1.38
C ASP A 80 6.87 -6.58 -1.65
N ILE A 81 8.00 -5.95 -1.29
CA ILE A 81 8.23 -4.53 -1.50
C ILE A 81 8.32 -4.16 -2.98
N LYS A 82 8.86 -5.04 -3.83
CA LYS A 82 8.97 -4.81 -5.28
C LYS A 82 7.60 -4.75 -5.92
N VAL A 83 6.72 -5.69 -5.55
CA VAL A 83 5.33 -5.72 -6.02
C VAL A 83 4.60 -4.47 -5.52
N ALA A 84 4.79 -4.08 -4.27
CA ALA A 84 4.20 -2.86 -3.72
C ALA A 84 4.66 -1.59 -4.46
N SER A 85 5.96 -1.47 -4.74
CA SER A 85 6.50 -0.35 -5.52
C SER A 85 5.93 -0.29 -6.92
N LEU A 86 5.92 -1.43 -7.65
CA LEU A 86 5.35 -1.51 -8.99
C LEU A 86 3.84 -1.20 -9.00
N PHE A 87 3.12 -1.61 -7.95
CA PHE A 87 1.69 -1.32 -7.78
C PHE A 87 1.45 0.20 -7.62
N VAL A 88 2.21 0.86 -6.75
CA VAL A 88 2.11 2.32 -6.55
C VAL A 88 2.47 3.06 -7.84
N GLU A 89 3.54 2.65 -8.54
CA GLU A 89 3.91 3.24 -9.83
C GLU A 89 2.82 3.05 -10.89
N ALA A 90 2.20 1.87 -10.96
CA ALA A 90 1.12 1.59 -11.89
C ALA A 90 -0.10 2.49 -11.62
N LEU A 91 -0.45 2.69 -10.35
CA LEU A 91 -1.51 3.62 -9.94
C LEU A 91 -1.18 5.07 -10.33
N GLN A 92 0.05 5.51 -10.10
CA GLN A 92 0.49 6.86 -10.50
C GLN A 92 0.42 7.05 -12.02
N LYS A 93 0.88 6.06 -12.80
CA LYS A 93 0.82 6.07 -14.27
C LYS A 93 -0.62 6.09 -14.77
N LYS A 94 -1.52 5.34 -14.13
CA LYS A 94 -2.96 5.37 -14.40
C LYS A 94 -3.52 6.77 -14.23
N GLN A 95 -3.36 7.36 -13.04
CA GLN A 95 -3.87 8.69 -12.73
C GLN A 95 -3.33 9.74 -13.70
N THR A 96 -2.03 9.68 -14.03
CA THR A 96 -1.40 10.62 -14.96
C THR A 96 -1.97 10.51 -16.38
N LYS A 97 -2.16 9.30 -16.91
CA LYS A 97 -2.74 9.10 -18.24
C LYS A 97 -4.20 9.53 -18.30
N GLU A 98 -4.99 9.19 -17.29
CA GLU A 98 -6.39 9.59 -17.18
C GLU A 98 -6.53 11.12 -17.09
N ALA A 99 -5.66 11.79 -16.33
CA ALA A 99 -5.62 13.26 -16.26
C ALA A 99 -5.26 13.92 -17.61
N GLN A 100 -4.51 13.23 -18.47
CA GLN A 100 -4.20 13.66 -19.84
C GLN A 100 -5.31 13.32 -20.84
N GLY A 101 -6.43 12.75 -20.40
CA GLY A 101 -7.52 12.30 -21.27
C GLY A 101 -7.18 11.08 -22.13
N ARG A 102 -6.11 10.33 -21.78
CA ARG A 102 -5.70 9.12 -22.48
C ARG A 102 -6.21 7.90 -21.74
N SER A 103 -6.64 6.86 -22.47
CA SER A 103 -6.97 5.58 -21.85
C SER A 103 -5.72 4.96 -21.22
N PHE A 104 -5.82 4.52 -19.97
CA PHE A 104 -4.72 3.80 -19.31
C PHE A 104 -4.60 2.36 -19.82
N TRP A 105 -5.75 1.70 -20.04
CA TRP A 105 -5.86 0.36 -20.61
C TRP A 105 -6.55 0.41 -21.97
N GLU A 106 -5.96 -0.18 -22.99
CA GLU A 106 -6.66 -0.49 -24.24
C GLU A 106 -6.93 -2.00 -24.24
N ILE A 107 -8.13 -2.40 -23.83
CA ILE A 107 -8.52 -3.80 -23.88
C ILE A 107 -8.94 -4.10 -25.31
N ARG A 108 -8.10 -4.81 -26.05
CA ARG A 108 -8.42 -5.28 -27.40
C ARG A 108 -9.02 -6.68 -27.35
N SER A 109 -9.83 -7.00 -28.36
CA SER A 109 -10.37 -8.36 -28.52
C SER A 109 -9.25 -9.39 -28.67
N TRP A 110 -9.50 -10.63 -28.27
CA TRP A 110 -8.50 -11.70 -28.35
C TRP A 110 -7.98 -11.91 -29.79
N ASP A 111 -8.87 -11.81 -30.78
CA ASP A 111 -8.55 -11.87 -32.21
C ASP A 111 -7.51 -10.82 -32.64
N THR A 112 -7.38 -9.71 -31.93
CA THR A 112 -6.40 -8.67 -32.24
C THR A 112 -4.96 -9.08 -31.92
N TYR A 113 -4.75 -9.96 -30.95
CA TYR A 113 -3.41 -10.40 -30.54
C TYR A 113 -2.95 -11.68 -31.25
N TRP A 114 -3.88 -12.41 -31.87
CA TRP A 114 -3.59 -13.64 -32.60
C TRP A 114 -3.76 -13.42 -34.11
N PRO A 115 -2.68 -13.18 -34.87
CA PRO A 115 -2.80 -13.07 -36.32
C PRO A 115 -3.27 -14.41 -36.90
N ARG A 116 -4.49 -14.44 -37.47
CA ARG A 116 -4.90 -15.58 -38.29
C ARG A 116 -4.08 -15.54 -39.58
N LYS A 117 -3.44 -16.68 -39.90
CA LYS A 117 -2.72 -16.87 -41.17
C LYS A 117 -3.67 -16.90 -42.35
#